data_AF-A0AAD5BVG0-F1
#
_entry.id   AF-A0AAD5BVG0-F1
#
_cell.length_a   1.000
_cell.length_b   1.000
_cell.length_c   1.000
_cell.angle_alpha   90.00
_cell.angle_beta   90.00
_cell.angle_gamma   90.00
#
_symmetry.space_group_name_H-M   'P 1'
#
loop_
_entity.id
_entity.type
_entity.pdbx_description
1 polymer ?
#
loop_
_entity_poly.entity_id
_entity_poly.type
_entity_poly.pdbx_seq_one_letter_code
_entity_poly.pdbx_strand_id
1 'polypeptide(L)'
;MAFTIASTSHSSLSTRGEVARKVPYTEITCTLRYKFRNIHVQKLKAAKEGVSSVCEPLPADRPVWFPGTSPPEWLDGSLPGDFGFDPLGLGSDPELLKWFAQAELMHSRWAMLAVAGILIPEWLESLGFIDNFSWFEAGSREYFADPTTLFVVQLALMGWVEGRRWADMINPGCADIEPKLPNKKKPKADVGYPGGLWFDPFMWGRGSPEPVMVLRTKEIKNGRLAMLAFLGFVFQAVYTGQGPLENLSAHLADPGHVNIFSAFSNQIQ
;
A
#
# COMPACT_ATOMS: atom_id res chain seq x y z
N MET A 1 62.43 -33.88 1.12
CA MET A 1 63.13 -32.58 0.98
C MET A 1 62.14 -31.55 1.52
N ALA A 2 62.25 -30.94 2.70
CA ALA A 2 63.43 -30.43 3.43
C ALA A 2 64.18 -29.39 2.56
N PHE A 3 64.40 -28.13 2.95
CA PHE A 3 64.44 -27.52 4.30
C PHE A 3 63.77 -26.13 4.39
N THR A 4 63.45 -25.76 5.64
CA THR A 4 63.44 -24.44 6.33
C THR A 4 64.27 -23.30 5.70
N ILE A 5 64.08 -22.00 6.01
CA ILE A 5 64.54 -21.31 7.25
C ILE A 5 63.58 -20.18 7.71
N ALA A 6 63.47 -20.06 9.04
CA ALA A 6 63.01 -18.93 9.87
C ALA A 6 63.64 -17.55 9.48
N SER A 7 63.29 -16.38 10.04
CA SER A 7 62.66 -15.98 11.32
C SER A 7 62.12 -14.52 11.20
N THR A 8 61.73 -13.70 12.19
CA THR A 8 61.83 -13.74 13.67
C THR A 8 60.75 -12.83 14.33
N SER A 9 60.04 -13.33 15.36
CA SER A 9 59.80 -12.70 16.70
C SER A 9 59.14 -11.29 16.85
N HIS A 10 58.50 -10.88 17.96
CA HIS A 10 58.51 -11.36 19.36
C HIS A 10 57.20 -11.03 20.12
N SER A 11 56.75 -11.96 20.98
CA SER A 11 56.04 -11.82 22.30
C SER A 11 55.38 -10.48 22.73
N SER A 12 54.22 -10.48 23.41
CA SER A 12 54.03 -11.22 24.67
C SER A 12 52.55 -11.39 25.11
N LEU A 13 52.24 -12.53 25.70
CA LEU A 13 51.03 -12.78 26.50
C LEU A 13 51.47 -13.42 27.82
N SER A 14 51.13 -12.79 28.95
CA SER A 14 51.46 -13.29 30.29
C SER A 14 50.27 -14.02 30.90
N THR A 15 50.51 -15.21 31.45
CA THR A 15 49.53 -15.99 32.20
C THR A 15 49.88 -16.00 33.69
N ARG A 16 49.03 -15.41 34.54
CA ARG A 16 48.75 -15.90 35.92
C ARG A 16 47.65 -15.10 36.61
N GLY A 17 46.80 -15.76 37.39
CA GLY A 17 45.96 -15.11 38.39
C GLY A 17 44.54 -15.65 38.51
N GLU A 18 44.37 -16.80 39.16
CA GLU A 18 43.06 -17.18 39.70
C GLU A 18 42.62 -16.17 40.77
N VAL A 19 41.47 -15.52 40.58
CA VAL A 19 40.72 -14.90 41.67
C VAL A 19 39.25 -15.25 41.51
N ALA A 20 38.84 -16.35 42.14
CA ALA A 20 37.44 -16.75 42.21
C ALA A 20 36.63 -15.70 42.98
N ARG A 21 35.76 -14.94 42.29
CA ARG A 21 34.72 -14.13 42.94
C ARG A 21 33.41 -14.92 42.98
N LYS A 22 32.93 -15.18 44.19
CA LYS A 22 31.67 -15.88 44.46
C LYS A 22 30.48 -15.09 43.91
N VAL A 23 29.53 -15.79 43.30
CA VAL A 23 28.22 -15.26 42.89
C VAL A 23 27.32 -15.13 44.13
N PRO A 24 26.71 -13.96 44.41
CA PRO A 24 25.59 -13.87 45.34
C PRO A 24 24.29 -14.26 44.62
N TYR A 25 23.59 -15.25 45.15
CA TYR A 25 22.39 -15.85 44.54
C TYR A 25 21.11 -15.16 45.07
N THR A 26 20.83 -13.95 44.60
CA THR A 26 19.59 -13.19 44.90
C THR A 26 19.26 -12.22 43.76
N GLU A 27 17.96 -12.00 43.50
CA GLU A 27 17.37 -11.17 42.42
C GLU A 27 17.41 -11.73 40.98
N ILE A 28 16.55 -12.71 40.69
CA ILE A 28 16.19 -13.10 39.30
C ILE A 28 14.72 -12.76 38.96
N THR A 29 13.89 -12.35 39.93
CA THR A 29 12.43 -12.21 39.76
C THR A 29 11.91 -10.85 39.31
N CYS A 30 12.73 -9.78 39.28
CA CYS A 30 12.23 -8.42 39.00
C CYS A 30 12.34 -7.98 37.52
N THR A 31 13.32 -8.50 36.76
CA THR A 31 13.64 -7.99 35.40
C THR A 31 12.66 -8.45 34.32
N LEU A 32 12.12 -9.67 34.41
CA LEU A 32 11.11 -10.17 33.46
C LEU A 32 9.83 -9.33 33.50
N ARG A 33 9.31 -9.02 34.70
CA ARG A 33 8.06 -8.26 34.86
C ARG A 33 8.17 -6.83 34.31
N TYR A 34 9.34 -6.21 34.45
CA TYR A 34 9.61 -4.88 33.90
C TYR A 34 9.67 -4.89 32.36
N LYS A 35 10.31 -5.91 31.77
CA LYS A 35 10.42 -6.04 30.30
C LYS A 35 9.07 -6.34 29.64
N PHE A 36 8.26 -7.24 30.21
CA PHE A 36 6.90 -7.52 29.74
C PHE A 36 5.98 -6.30 29.86
N ARG A 37 6.07 -5.52 30.97
CA ARG A 37 5.27 -4.30 31.12
C ARG A 37 5.63 -3.24 30.07
N ASN A 38 6.91 -3.09 29.71
CA ASN A 38 7.32 -2.17 28.65
C ASN A 38 6.82 -2.61 27.26
N ILE A 39 6.88 -3.90 26.91
CA ILE A 39 6.33 -4.40 25.64
C ILE A 39 4.81 -4.17 25.57
N HIS A 40 4.08 -4.44 26.66
CA HIS A 40 2.64 -4.24 26.69
C HIS A 40 2.25 -2.76 26.66
N VAL A 41 2.99 -1.89 27.36
CA VAL A 41 2.81 -0.42 27.30
C VAL A 41 3.22 0.16 25.95
N GLN A 42 4.20 -0.42 25.25
CA GLN A 42 4.53 -0.06 23.87
C GLN A 42 3.43 -0.48 22.89
N LYS A 43 2.89 -1.71 22.98
CA LYS A 43 1.71 -2.10 22.18
C LYS A 43 0.49 -1.20 22.47
N LEU A 44 0.21 -0.89 23.74
CA LEU A 44 -0.90 0.00 24.13
C LEU A 44 -0.69 1.47 23.75
N LYS A 45 0.56 1.94 23.55
CA LYS A 45 0.84 3.26 22.97
C LYS A 45 0.77 3.24 21.45
N ALA A 46 1.30 2.22 20.79
CA ALA A 46 1.19 2.03 19.35
C ALA A 46 -0.26 1.87 18.88
N ALA A 47 -1.15 1.33 19.73
CA ALA A 47 -2.59 1.28 19.51
C ALA A 47 -3.33 2.60 19.83
N LYS A 48 -2.64 3.64 20.34
CA LYS A 48 -3.21 4.98 20.61
C LYS A 48 -2.67 6.08 19.72
N GLU A 49 -1.60 5.83 18.97
CA GLU A 49 -1.14 6.70 17.89
C GLU A 49 -1.76 6.21 16.59
N GLY A 50 -2.83 6.89 16.15
CA GLY A 50 -3.56 6.59 14.93
C GLY A 50 -2.65 6.44 13.71
N VAL A 51 -3.06 5.59 12.77
CA VAL A 51 -2.21 5.11 11.67
C VAL A 51 -1.80 6.24 10.73
N SER A 52 -2.68 7.21 10.50
CA SER A 52 -2.32 8.49 9.89
C SER A 52 -1.98 9.50 10.98
N SER A 53 -0.87 10.20 10.79
CA SER A 53 -0.45 11.23 11.73
C SER A 53 -1.13 12.59 11.46
N VAL A 54 -1.78 12.75 10.31
CA VAL A 54 -2.38 14.02 9.84
C VAL A 54 -3.90 14.05 10.02
N CYS A 55 -4.54 12.89 10.06
CA CYS A 55 -5.98 12.74 10.15
C CYS A 55 -6.44 12.73 11.62
N GLU A 56 -7.45 13.52 11.96
CA GLU A 56 -8.13 13.43 13.25
C GLU A 56 -9.13 12.25 13.25
N PRO A 57 -9.30 11.55 14.39
CA PRO A 57 -10.22 10.41 14.47
C PRO A 57 -11.68 10.85 14.32
N LEU A 58 -12.40 10.15 13.47
CA LEU A 58 -13.86 10.30 13.32
C LEU A 58 -14.58 10.04 14.65
N PRO A 59 -15.74 10.68 14.89
CA PRO A 59 -16.53 10.44 16.11
C PRO A 59 -16.92 8.96 16.24
N ALA A 60 -17.17 8.52 17.48
CA ALA A 60 -17.52 7.12 17.77
C ALA A 60 -18.81 6.66 17.06
N ASP A 61 -19.74 7.58 16.80
CA ASP A 61 -20.98 7.37 16.03
C ASP A 61 -20.75 7.49 14.51
N ARG A 62 -19.67 6.87 14.01
CA ARG A 62 -19.36 6.82 12.57
C ARG A 62 -20.16 5.70 11.89
N PRO A 63 -20.55 5.86 10.61
CA PRO A 63 -21.19 4.78 9.88
C PRO A 63 -20.29 3.54 9.81
N VAL A 64 -20.84 2.39 10.18
CA VAL A 64 -20.17 1.08 10.10
C VAL A 64 -20.66 0.29 8.89
N TRP A 65 -19.83 -0.60 8.37
CA TRP A 65 -20.14 -1.43 7.21
C TRP A 65 -21.33 -2.37 7.45
N PHE A 66 -21.50 -2.83 8.70
CA PHE A 66 -22.61 -3.68 9.12
C PHE A 66 -23.35 -3.02 10.30
N PRO A 67 -24.49 -2.34 10.04
CA PRO A 67 -25.24 -1.60 11.05
C PRO A 67 -25.63 -2.46 12.26
N GLY A 68 -25.42 -1.92 13.47
CA GLY A 68 -25.73 -2.61 14.72
C GLY A 68 -24.57 -3.41 15.34
N THR A 69 -23.39 -3.45 14.69
CA THR A 69 -22.16 -3.99 15.32
C THR A 69 -21.22 -2.89 15.79
N SER A 70 -20.50 -3.17 16.88
CA SER A 70 -19.38 -2.36 17.34
C SER A 70 -18.14 -2.60 16.45
N PRO A 71 -17.43 -1.55 16.01
CA PRO A 71 -16.19 -1.72 15.26
C PRO A 71 -15.07 -2.35 16.12
N PRO A 72 -14.09 -3.03 15.50
CA PRO A 72 -12.92 -3.57 16.22
C PRO A 72 -12.08 -2.48 16.92
N GLU A 73 -11.44 -2.83 18.05
CA GLU A 73 -10.68 -1.87 18.88
C GLU A 73 -9.50 -1.18 18.15
N TRP A 74 -8.91 -1.85 17.16
CA TRP A 74 -7.80 -1.32 16.34
C TRP A 74 -8.27 -0.39 15.21
N LEU A 75 -9.57 -0.24 14.99
CA LEU A 75 -10.17 0.69 14.04
C LEU A 75 -10.80 1.85 14.83
N ASP A 76 -10.00 2.88 15.08
CA ASP A 76 -10.35 4.04 15.90
C ASP A 76 -11.06 5.17 15.13
N GLY A 77 -11.18 5.07 13.80
CA GLY A 77 -11.68 6.15 12.94
C GLY A 77 -10.63 7.18 12.52
N SER A 78 -9.34 7.03 12.89
CA SER A 78 -8.25 7.89 12.40
C SER A 78 -7.86 7.62 10.95
N LEU A 79 -8.20 6.43 10.43
CA LEU A 79 -7.93 6.03 9.07
C LEU A 79 -8.97 6.63 8.09
N PRO A 80 -8.54 7.23 6.97
CA PRO A 80 -9.45 7.67 5.92
C PRO A 80 -10.17 6.46 5.30
N GLY A 81 -11.51 6.46 5.31
CA GLY A 81 -12.30 5.34 4.84
C GLY A 81 -12.47 4.18 5.83
N ASP A 82 -12.27 4.41 7.13
CA ASP A 82 -12.63 3.47 8.21
C ASP A 82 -14.16 3.35 8.36
N PHE A 83 -14.69 2.15 8.05
CA PHE A 83 -16.07 1.74 8.29
C PHE A 83 -16.15 0.54 9.26
N GLY A 84 -15.11 0.26 10.05
CA GLY A 84 -15.06 -0.91 10.94
C GLY A 84 -14.98 -2.27 10.25
N PHE A 85 -14.60 -2.33 8.97
CA PHE A 85 -14.52 -3.57 8.18
C PHE A 85 -13.17 -4.28 8.37
N ASP A 86 -13.11 -5.19 9.34
CA ASP A 86 -12.05 -6.20 9.45
C ASP A 86 -12.58 -7.48 10.13
N PRO A 87 -13.46 -8.26 9.46
CA PRO A 87 -14.07 -9.46 10.05
C PRO A 87 -13.08 -10.61 10.27
N LEU A 88 -11.88 -10.54 9.68
CA LEU A 88 -10.83 -11.56 9.78
C LEU A 88 -9.70 -11.17 10.75
N GLY A 89 -9.70 -9.95 11.30
CA GLY A 89 -8.69 -9.46 12.23
C GLY A 89 -7.29 -9.26 11.62
N LEU A 90 -7.21 -9.04 10.31
CA LEU A 90 -5.94 -8.87 9.60
C LEU A 90 -5.19 -7.62 10.07
N GLY A 91 -5.92 -6.55 10.42
CA GLY A 91 -5.39 -5.28 10.92
C GLY A 91 -5.09 -5.24 12.43
N SER A 92 -5.16 -6.37 13.12
CA SER A 92 -5.04 -6.44 14.60
C SER A 92 -3.67 -6.03 15.15
N ASP A 93 -2.59 -6.10 14.35
CA ASP A 93 -1.28 -5.54 14.71
C ASP A 93 -1.08 -4.15 14.05
N PRO A 94 -0.76 -3.08 14.82
CA PRO A 94 -0.54 -1.74 14.27
C PRO A 94 0.52 -1.65 13.16
N GLU A 95 1.52 -2.53 13.12
CA GLU A 95 2.51 -2.57 12.03
C GLU A 95 1.92 -3.15 10.74
N LEU A 96 1.11 -4.22 10.85
CA LEU A 96 0.38 -4.78 9.72
C LEU A 96 -0.69 -3.82 9.20
N LEU A 97 -1.41 -3.13 10.10
CA LEU A 97 -2.41 -2.13 9.72
C LEU A 97 -1.79 -0.96 8.93
N LYS A 98 -0.59 -0.49 9.33
CA LYS A 98 0.20 0.50 8.58
C LYS A 98 0.57 -0.02 7.19
N TRP A 99 1.05 -1.25 7.09
CA TRP A 99 1.37 -1.89 5.81
C TRP A 99 0.13 -2.02 4.91
N PHE A 100 -0.99 -2.51 5.44
CA PHE A 100 -2.22 -2.69 4.67
C PHE A 100 -2.83 -1.36 4.22
N ALA A 101 -2.76 -0.29 5.01
CA ALA A 101 -3.17 1.05 4.58
C ALA A 101 -2.33 1.56 3.39
N GLN A 102 -1.01 1.33 3.40
CA GLN A 102 -0.14 1.67 2.26
C GLN A 102 -0.40 0.79 1.04
N ALA A 103 -0.64 -0.51 1.25
CA ALA A 103 -0.97 -1.45 0.19
C ALA A 103 -2.31 -1.08 -0.48
N GLU A 104 -3.37 -0.83 0.30
CA GLU A 104 -4.68 -0.41 -0.19
C GLU A 104 -4.58 0.89 -1.01
N LEU A 105 -3.83 1.87 -0.52
CA LEU A 105 -3.62 3.16 -1.17
C LEU A 105 -2.87 3.01 -2.52
N MET A 106 -1.88 2.12 -2.61
CA MET A 106 -1.20 1.81 -3.88
C MET A 106 -2.10 1.05 -4.86
N HIS A 107 -2.78 -0.02 -4.42
CA HIS A 107 -3.70 -0.78 -5.28
C HIS A 107 -4.85 0.10 -5.78
N SER A 108 -5.37 0.99 -4.92
CA SER A 108 -6.37 2.01 -5.26
C SER A 108 -5.92 2.92 -6.40
N ARG A 109 -4.71 3.49 -6.30
CA ARG A 109 -4.16 4.39 -7.34
C ARG A 109 -3.94 3.66 -8.67
N TRP A 110 -3.35 2.46 -8.64
CA TRP A 110 -3.15 1.65 -9.85
C TRP A 110 -4.46 1.22 -10.49
N ALA A 111 -5.45 0.80 -9.70
CA ALA A 111 -6.77 0.43 -10.22
C ALA A 111 -7.51 1.62 -10.84
N MET A 112 -7.45 2.81 -10.22
CA MET A 112 -8.05 4.02 -10.83
C MET A 112 -7.40 4.37 -12.18
N LEU A 113 -6.07 4.25 -12.30
CA LEU A 113 -5.36 4.45 -13.57
C LEU A 113 -5.70 3.37 -14.60
N ALA A 114 -5.80 2.11 -14.19
CA ALA A 114 -6.18 1.00 -15.07
C ALA A 114 -7.62 1.14 -15.60
N VAL A 115 -8.59 1.42 -14.73
CA VAL A 115 -10.00 1.63 -15.11
C VAL A 115 -10.14 2.82 -16.06
N ALA A 116 -9.44 3.93 -15.80
CA ALA A 116 -9.44 5.08 -16.72
C ALA A 116 -8.75 4.74 -18.06
N GLY A 117 -7.64 4.02 -18.03
CA GLY A 117 -6.89 3.58 -19.22
C GLY A 117 -7.60 2.52 -20.08
N ILE A 118 -8.59 1.83 -19.53
CA ILE A 118 -9.48 0.92 -20.26
C ILE A 118 -10.68 1.69 -20.82
N LEU A 119 -11.44 2.37 -19.95
CA LEU A 119 -12.71 2.99 -20.34
C LEU A 119 -12.55 4.21 -21.27
N ILE A 120 -11.50 5.02 -21.11
CA ILE A 120 -11.37 6.25 -21.91
C ILE A 120 -11.06 5.92 -23.38
N PRO A 121 -10.08 5.06 -23.73
CA PRO A 121 -9.81 4.74 -25.13
C PRO A 121 -10.95 3.97 -25.80
N GLU A 122 -11.61 3.06 -25.10
CA GLU A 122 -12.78 2.31 -25.60
C GLU A 122 -13.98 3.25 -25.84
N TRP A 123 -14.17 4.27 -24.99
CA TRP A 123 -15.15 5.32 -25.24
C TRP A 123 -14.78 6.19 -26.45
N LEU A 124 -13.50 6.52 -26.63
CA LEU A 124 -13.03 7.26 -27.81
C LEU A 124 -13.13 6.45 -29.11
N GLU A 125 -12.96 5.13 -29.05
CA GLU A 125 -13.25 4.22 -30.16
C GLU A 125 -14.74 4.19 -30.49
N SER A 126 -15.63 4.11 -29.49
CA SER A 126 -17.09 4.19 -29.71
C SER A 126 -17.55 5.49 -30.40
N LEU A 127 -16.73 6.54 -30.33
CA LEU A 127 -16.93 7.83 -31.00
C LEU A 127 -16.21 7.96 -32.36
N GLY A 128 -15.44 6.95 -32.78
CA GLY A 128 -14.69 6.94 -34.04
C GLY A 128 -13.41 7.81 -34.04
N PHE A 129 -12.82 8.08 -32.88
CA PHE A 129 -11.53 8.79 -32.78
C PHE A 129 -10.31 7.86 -32.78
N ILE A 130 -10.51 6.58 -32.49
CA ILE A 130 -9.49 5.53 -32.39
C ILE A 130 -10.06 4.27 -33.04
N ASP A 131 -9.27 3.55 -33.82
CA ASP A 131 -9.69 2.29 -34.46
C ASP A 131 -9.02 1.08 -33.80
N ASN A 132 -9.78 0.00 -33.62
CA ASN A 132 -9.34 -1.31 -33.11
C ASN A 132 -8.64 -1.21 -31.75
N PHE A 133 -9.31 -0.72 -30.71
CA PHE A 133 -8.80 -0.76 -29.33
C PHE A 133 -9.34 -1.97 -28.57
N SER A 134 -8.43 -2.85 -28.14
CA SER A 134 -8.73 -3.87 -27.14
C SER A 134 -7.66 -3.81 -26.08
N TRP A 135 -8.08 -3.54 -24.84
CA TRP A 135 -7.17 -3.39 -23.71
C TRP A 135 -6.51 -4.72 -23.31
N PHE A 136 -7.19 -5.85 -23.51
CA PHE A 136 -6.68 -7.19 -23.19
C PHE A 136 -5.76 -7.75 -24.29
N GLU A 137 -5.96 -7.36 -25.55
CA GLU A 137 -5.06 -7.70 -26.67
C GLU A 137 -3.90 -6.71 -26.85
N ALA A 138 -3.89 -5.59 -26.12
CA ALA A 138 -2.85 -4.57 -26.25
C ALA A 138 -1.43 -5.16 -26.09
N GLY A 139 -1.26 -6.13 -25.18
CA GLY A 139 0.04 -6.77 -24.91
C GLY A 139 0.62 -7.62 -26.05
N SER A 140 -0.19 -8.05 -27.02
CA SER A 140 0.27 -8.83 -28.19
C SER A 140 0.51 -7.99 -29.45
N ARG A 141 0.35 -6.66 -29.38
CA ARG A 141 0.59 -5.76 -30.51
C ARG A 141 2.08 -5.55 -30.74
N GLU A 142 2.45 -5.32 -32.00
CA GLU A 142 3.82 -4.92 -32.32
C GLU A 142 4.05 -3.46 -31.92
N TYR A 143 5.15 -3.24 -31.19
CA TYR A 143 5.62 -1.93 -30.75
C TYR A 143 7.00 -1.62 -31.34
N PHE A 144 7.51 -0.41 -31.12
CA PHE A 144 8.82 0.03 -31.61
C PHE A 144 10.02 -0.78 -31.05
N ALA A 145 9.81 -1.54 -29.98
CA ALA A 145 10.79 -2.39 -29.31
C ALA A 145 10.11 -3.68 -28.86
N ASP A 146 10.92 -4.72 -28.62
CA ASP A 146 10.42 -6.00 -28.13
C ASP A 146 9.80 -5.89 -26.72
N PRO A 147 8.74 -6.67 -26.41
CA PRO A 147 8.07 -6.62 -25.10
C PRO A 147 9.02 -6.87 -23.92
N THR A 148 10.07 -7.69 -24.11
CA THR A 148 11.07 -7.97 -23.08
C THR A 148 11.93 -6.75 -22.74
N THR A 149 12.39 -5.97 -23.73
CA THR A 149 13.11 -4.71 -23.51
C THR A 149 12.21 -3.67 -22.82
N LEU A 150 10.96 -3.53 -23.26
CA LEU A 150 9.99 -2.64 -22.62
C LEU A 150 9.78 -3.03 -21.14
N PHE A 151 9.62 -4.33 -20.85
CA PHE A 151 9.48 -4.84 -19.49
C PHE A 151 10.73 -4.61 -18.63
N VAL A 152 11.94 -4.81 -19.16
CA VAL A 152 13.20 -4.55 -18.43
C VAL A 152 13.36 -3.06 -18.09
N VAL A 153 13.05 -2.17 -19.04
CA VAL A 153 13.07 -0.72 -18.80
C VAL A 153 12.02 -0.32 -17.76
N GLN A 154 10.80 -0.88 -17.84
CA GLN A 154 9.76 -0.68 -16.84
C GLN A 154 10.20 -1.16 -15.45
N LEU A 155 10.81 -2.35 -15.33
CA LEU A 155 11.34 -2.85 -14.06
C LEU A 155 12.44 -1.95 -13.47
N ALA A 156 13.34 -1.42 -14.31
CA ALA A 156 14.40 -0.52 -13.85
C ALA A 156 13.83 0.82 -13.31
N LEU A 157 12.90 1.44 -14.06
CA LEU A 157 12.29 2.71 -13.68
C LEU A 157 11.35 2.55 -12.48
N MET A 158 10.46 1.56 -12.50
CA MET A 158 9.55 1.29 -11.39
C MET A 158 10.29 0.80 -10.15
N GLY A 159 11.34 -0.01 -10.30
CA GLY A 159 12.19 -0.46 -9.20
C GLY A 159 12.90 0.69 -8.49
N TRP A 160 13.31 1.74 -9.21
CA TRP A 160 13.83 2.97 -8.60
C TRP A 160 12.76 3.74 -7.82
N VAL A 161 11.57 3.95 -8.42
CA VAL A 161 10.47 4.69 -7.80
C VAL A 161 9.93 3.97 -6.56
N GLU A 162 9.62 2.68 -6.67
CA GLU A 162 9.17 1.84 -5.57
C GLU A 162 10.26 1.63 -4.53
N GLY A 163 11.54 1.53 -4.92
CA GLY A 163 12.67 1.48 -3.98
C GLY A 163 12.75 2.74 -3.10
N ARG A 164 12.51 3.93 -3.67
CA ARG A 164 12.41 5.17 -2.88
C ARG A 164 11.17 5.21 -1.99
N ARG A 165 10.01 4.75 -2.47
CA ARG A 165 8.77 4.65 -1.68
C ARG A 165 8.93 3.66 -0.51
N TRP A 166 9.60 2.55 -0.73
CA TRP A 166 9.89 1.54 0.29
C TRP A 166 10.86 2.06 1.34
N ALA A 167 11.90 2.79 0.94
CA ALA A 167 12.80 3.46 1.87
C ALA A 167 12.06 4.45 2.79
N ASP A 168 11.14 5.26 2.24
CA ASP A 168 10.30 6.18 3.04
C ASP A 168 9.36 5.44 4.01
N MET A 169 8.82 4.29 3.60
CA MET A 169 7.97 3.48 4.45
C MET A 169 8.72 2.82 5.63
N ILE A 170 10.01 2.50 5.45
CA ILE A 170 10.88 2.02 6.54
C ILE A 170 11.36 3.19 7.42
N ASN A 171 11.80 4.29 6.80
CA ASN A 171 12.36 5.47 7.46
C ASN A 171 11.67 6.76 6.97
N PRO A 172 10.53 7.16 7.57
CA PRO A 172 9.75 8.31 7.11
C PRO A 172 10.58 9.58 6.97
N GLY A 173 10.51 10.21 5.79
CA GLY A 173 11.23 11.44 5.45
C GLY A 173 12.68 11.23 4.97
N CYS A 174 13.17 9.99 4.84
CA CYS A 174 14.50 9.74 4.26
C CYS A 174 14.54 10.00 2.74
N ALA A 175 13.40 9.87 2.05
CA ALA A 175 13.28 10.03 0.61
C ALA A 175 12.73 11.41 0.18
N ASP A 176 12.59 12.35 1.11
CA ASP A 176 12.08 13.71 0.92
C ASP A 176 12.70 14.41 -0.30
N ILE A 177 11.86 14.88 -1.22
CA ILE A 177 12.27 15.56 -2.45
C ILE A 177 12.38 17.09 -2.25
N GLU A 178 11.75 17.63 -1.20
CA GLU A 178 11.73 19.07 -0.94
C GLU A 178 13.05 19.61 -0.40
N PRO A 179 13.60 20.70 -0.99
CA PRO A 179 14.75 21.39 -0.41
C PRO A 179 14.39 21.94 0.98
N LYS A 180 15.29 21.72 1.95
CA LYS A 180 15.10 22.15 3.34
C LYS A 180 15.24 23.68 3.46
N LEU A 181 14.14 24.40 3.26
CA LEU A 181 14.09 25.85 3.47
C LEU A 181 14.05 26.17 4.99
N PRO A 182 15.01 26.96 5.53
CA PRO A 182 15.17 27.11 6.98
C PRO A 182 14.00 27.83 7.67
N ASN A 183 13.23 28.65 6.94
CA ASN A 183 12.20 29.53 7.50
C ASN A 183 10.76 29.01 7.33
N LYS A 184 10.55 27.84 6.70
CA LYS A 184 9.21 27.26 6.49
C LYS A 184 9.11 25.95 7.25
N LYS A 185 8.25 25.89 8.27
CA LYS A 185 7.91 24.63 8.94
C LYS A 185 7.33 23.68 7.89
N LYS A 186 7.92 22.48 7.74
CA LYS A 186 7.34 21.44 6.90
C LYS A 186 5.95 21.08 7.42
N PRO A 187 4.95 20.85 6.55
CA PRO A 187 3.73 20.18 6.98
C PRO A 187 4.09 18.80 7.54
N LYS A 188 3.24 18.26 8.41
CA LYS A 188 3.48 16.96 9.03
C LYS A 188 3.50 15.88 7.94
N ALA A 189 4.64 15.23 7.77
CA ALA A 189 4.82 14.19 6.76
C ALA A 189 4.00 12.95 7.14
N ASP A 190 3.36 12.34 6.15
CA ASP A 190 2.54 11.14 6.32
C ASP A 190 2.88 10.18 5.19
N VAL A 191 3.25 8.95 5.53
CA VAL A 191 3.71 7.94 4.56
C VAL A 191 2.61 7.68 3.53
N GLY A 192 2.98 7.57 2.25
CA GLY A 192 2.04 7.42 1.13
C GLY A 192 1.49 8.74 0.55
N TYR A 193 1.74 9.87 1.23
CA TYR A 193 1.38 11.23 0.80
C TYR A 193 2.61 12.13 0.68
N PRO A 194 3.52 11.89 -0.29
CA PRO A 194 4.78 12.64 -0.40
C PRO A 194 4.55 14.14 -0.62
N GLY A 195 3.57 14.49 -1.46
CA GLY A 195 3.24 15.86 -1.81
C GLY A 195 4.44 16.63 -2.39
N GLY A 196 4.52 17.92 -2.10
CA GLY A 196 5.54 18.81 -2.65
C GLY A 196 5.32 19.10 -4.12
N LEU A 197 6.21 19.87 -4.74
CA LEU A 197 5.96 20.47 -6.06
C LEU A 197 5.65 19.45 -7.17
N TRP A 198 6.19 18.22 -7.07
CA TRP A 198 6.02 17.16 -8.08
C TRP A 198 4.72 16.33 -7.91
N PHE A 199 4.19 16.21 -6.70
CA PHE A 199 3.02 15.35 -6.42
C PHE A 199 1.80 16.10 -5.87
N ASP A 200 1.98 17.33 -5.40
CA ASP A 200 0.93 18.23 -4.93
C ASP A 200 1.30 19.70 -5.24
N PRO A 201 1.32 20.11 -6.53
CA PRO A 201 1.70 21.46 -6.93
C PRO A 201 0.72 22.53 -6.40
N PHE A 202 -0.53 22.16 -6.13
CA PHE A 202 -1.57 23.06 -5.61
C PHE A 202 -1.71 23.03 -4.07
N MET A 203 -0.91 22.22 -3.37
CA MET A 203 -0.90 22.06 -1.90
C MET A 203 -2.26 21.62 -1.29
N TRP A 204 -3.09 20.93 -2.07
CA TRP A 204 -4.43 20.48 -1.63
C TRP A 204 -4.37 19.33 -0.61
N GLY A 205 -3.29 18.54 -0.60
CA GLY A 205 -3.06 17.48 0.39
C GLY A 205 -2.51 17.99 1.73
N ARG A 206 -2.32 19.30 1.89
CA ARG A 206 -1.59 19.94 3.00
C ARG A 206 -2.39 21.10 3.61
N GLY A 207 -3.67 20.84 3.91
CA GLY A 207 -4.59 21.75 4.60
C GLY A 207 -4.81 21.41 6.08
N SER A 208 -5.95 21.81 6.64
CA SER A 208 -6.41 21.36 7.96
C SER A 208 -6.76 19.85 7.96
N PRO A 209 -6.80 19.19 9.13
CA PRO A 209 -7.03 17.74 9.22
C PRO A 209 -8.34 17.28 8.57
N GLU A 210 -9.44 18.01 8.77
CA GLU A 210 -10.77 17.69 8.25
C GLU A 210 -10.85 17.61 6.71
N PRO A 211 -10.49 18.66 5.92
CA PRO A 211 -10.54 18.56 4.46
C PRO A 211 -9.54 17.53 3.90
N VAL A 212 -8.39 17.34 4.55
CA VAL A 212 -7.43 16.29 4.16
C VAL A 212 -8.05 14.90 4.38
N MET A 213 -8.72 14.67 5.51
CA MET A 213 -9.49 13.44 5.77
C MET A 213 -10.57 13.19 4.72
N VAL A 214 -11.33 14.22 4.35
CA VAL A 214 -12.39 14.11 3.33
C VAL A 214 -11.80 13.78 1.96
N LEU A 215 -10.69 14.41 1.55
CA LEU A 215 -10.04 14.14 0.27
C LEU A 215 -9.45 12.73 0.21
N ARG A 216 -8.75 12.28 1.27
CA ARG A 216 -8.21 10.91 1.35
C ARG A 216 -9.31 9.86 1.41
N THR A 217 -10.42 10.14 2.11
CA THR A 217 -11.59 9.25 2.10
C THR A 217 -12.24 9.16 0.72
N LYS A 218 -12.25 10.25 -0.07
CA LYS A 218 -12.68 10.21 -1.48
C LYS A 218 -11.71 9.40 -2.34
N GLU A 219 -10.41 9.56 -2.17
CA GLU A 219 -9.39 8.77 -2.87
C GLU A 219 -9.58 7.27 -2.63
N ILE A 220 -9.63 6.83 -1.36
CA ILE A 220 -9.78 5.40 -1.01
C ILE A 220 -11.14 4.84 -1.47
N LYS A 221 -12.24 5.62 -1.41
CA LYS A 221 -13.54 5.17 -1.92
C LYS A 221 -13.55 4.94 -3.43
N ASN A 222 -12.99 5.88 -4.21
CA ASN A 222 -12.85 5.70 -5.66
C ASN A 222 -11.87 4.57 -5.99
N GLY A 223 -10.80 4.42 -5.18
CA GLY A 223 -9.87 3.30 -5.24
C GLY A 223 -10.52 1.93 -5.06
N ARG A 224 -11.30 1.74 -3.99
CA ARG A 224 -12.08 0.52 -3.72
C ARG A 224 -13.05 0.20 -4.85
N LEU A 225 -13.77 1.21 -5.36
CA LEU A 225 -14.65 1.06 -6.51
C LEU A 225 -13.87 0.64 -7.77
N ALA A 226 -12.72 1.26 -8.04
CA ALA A 226 -11.89 0.96 -9.19
C ALA A 226 -11.25 -0.44 -9.12
N MET A 227 -10.86 -0.91 -7.93
CA MET A 227 -10.36 -2.28 -7.74
C MET A 227 -11.44 -3.32 -8.09
N LEU A 228 -12.68 -3.08 -7.66
CA LEU A 228 -13.82 -3.94 -8.02
C LEU A 228 -14.17 -3.84 -9.51
N ALA A 229 -14.14 -2.64 -10.09
CA ALA A 229 -14.41 -2.43 -11.52
C ALA A 229 -13.36 -3.11 -12.41
N PHE A 230 -12.06 -2.97 -12.10
CA PHE A 230 -10.99 -3.65 -12.83
C PHE A 230 -11.12 -5.18 -12.77
N LEU A 231 -11.40 -5.74 -11.58
CA LEU A 231 -11.66 -7.17 -11.44
C LEU A 231 -12.90 -7.61 -12.26
N GLY A 232 -13.94 -6.78 -12.26
CA GLY A 232 -15.13 -6.96 -13.11
C GLY A 232 -14.79 -7.00 -14.60
N PHE A 233 -13.97 -6.06 -15.08
CA PHE A 233 -13.55 -5.99 -16.49
C PHE A 233 -12.73 -7.22 -16.90
N VAL A 234 -11.83 -7.69 -16.04
CA VAL A 234 -11.06 -8.93 -16.27
C VAL A 234 -12.00 -10.13 -16.42
N PHE A 235 -12.96 -10.31 -15.52
CA PHE A 235 -13.94 -11.40 -15.65
C PHE A 235 -14.85 -11.23 -16.86
N GLN A 236 -15.33 -10.02 -17.14
CA GLN A 236 -16.17 -9.74 -18.32
C GLN A 236 -15.43 -10.09 -19.62
N ALA A 237 -14.20 -9.62 -19.80
CA ALA A 237 -13.40 -9.95 -20.98
C ALA A 237 -13.15 -11.47 -21.13
N VAL A 238 -12.92 -12.19 -20.02
CA VAL A 238 -12.76 -13.66 -20.04
C VAL A 238 -14.03 -14.40 -20.43
N TYR A 239 -15.21 -13.96 -19.97
CA TYR A 239 -16.48 -14.66 -20.22
C TYR A 239 -17.19 -14.24 -21.51
N THR A 240 -17.06 -12.98 -21.94
CA THR A 240 -17.79 -12.44 -23.10
C THR A 240 -16.91 -12.16 -24.30
N GLY A 241 -15.58 -12.05 -24.12
CA GLY A 241 -14.64 -11.67 -25.18
C GLY A 241 -14.79 -10.23 -25.67
N GLN A 242 -15.60 -9.40 -24.99
CA GLN A 242 -15.99 -8.05 -25.39
C GLN A 242 -15.49 -6.99 -24.42
N GLY A 243 -15.45 -5.74 -24.87
CA GLY A 243 -15.11 -4.58 -24.05
C GLY A 243 -16.13 -4.30 -22.93
N PRO A 244 -15.73 -3.77 -21.77
CA PRO A 244 -16.67 -3.39 -20.70
C PRO A 244 -17.78 -2.41 -21.12
N LEU A 245 -17.55 -1.50 -22.09
CA LEU A 245 -18.58 -0.60 -22.62
C LEU A 245 -19.54 -1.32 -23.57
N GLU A 246 -19.05 -2.24 -24.39
CA GLU A 246 -19.89 -3.10 -25.23
C GLU A 246 -20.83 -3.93 -24.35
N ASN A 247 -20.27 -4.61 -23.34
CA ASN A 247 -21.02 -5.37 -22.34
C ASN A 247 -22.06 -4.50 -21.60
N LEU A 248 -21.71 -3.26 -21.24
CA LEU A 248 -22.64 -2.30 -20.64
C LEU A 248 -23.79 -1.95 -21.60
N SER A 249 -23.49 -1.67 -22.87
CA SER A 249 -24.51 -1.34 -23.87
C SER A 249 -25.46 -2.51 -24.15
N ALA A 250 -24.93 -3.73 -24.21
CA ALA A 250 -25.72 -4.95 -24.40
C ALA A 250 -26.63 -5.24 -23.20
N HIS A 251 -26.12 -5.07 -21.97
CA HIS A 251 -26.92 -5.19 -20.75
C HIS A 251 -27.99 -4.09 -20.64
N LEU A 252 -27.71 -2.86 -21.07
CA LEU A 252 -28.70 -1.77 -21.09
C LEU A 252 -29.79 -1.97 -22.15
N ALA A 253 -29.48 -2.66 -23.26
CA ALA A 253 -30.46 -2.97 -24.30
C ALA A 253 -31.47 -4.04 -23.86
N ASP A 254 -31.03 -5.08 -23.14
CA ASP A 254 -31.91 -6.09 -22.54
C ASP A 254 -31.35 -6.61 -21.20
N PRO A 255 -31.65 -5.95 -20.07
CA PRO A 255 -31.12 -6.35 -18.76
C PRO A 255 -31.76 -7.63 -18.23
N GLY A 256 -32.88 -8.08 -18.81
CA GLY A 256 -33.57 -9.31 -18.42
C GLY A 256 -32.86 -10.55 -18.93
N HIS A 257 -32.39 -10.52 -20.18
CA HIS A 257 -31.77 -11.67 -20.84
C HIS A 257 -30.24 -11.57 -20.95
N VAL A 258 -29.67 -10.39 -21.19
CA VAL A 258 -28.21 -10.20 -21.29
C VAL A 258 -27.65 -9.98 -19.89
N ASN A 259 -27.13 -11.04 -19.28
CA ASN A 259 -26.58 -10.99 -17.92
C ASN A 259 -25.54 -12.11 -17.71
N ILE A 260 -25.13 -12.35 -16.46
CA ILE A 260 -24.17 -13.41 -16.13
C ILE A 260 -24.65 -14.80 -16.57
N PHE A 261 -25.95 -15.09 -16.51
CA PHE A 261 -26.49 -16.39 -16.87
C PHE A 261 -26.45 -16.64 -18.39
N SER A 262 -26.64 -15.62 -19.24
CA SER A 262 -26.49 -15.79 -20.69
C SER A 262 -25.04 -16.09 -21.10
N ALA A 263 -24.06 -15.51 -20.40
CA ALA A 263 -22.65 -15.83 -20.64
C ALA A 263 -22.32 -17.29 -20.28
N PHE A 264 -22.87 -17.82 -19.17
CA PHE A 264 -22.66 -19.21 -18.77
C PHE A 264 -23.49 -20.23 -19.56
N SER A 265 -24.73 -19.92 -19.95
CA SER A 265 -25.58 -20.86 -20.70
C SER A 265 -25.03 -21.15 -22.10
N ASN A 266 -24.44 -20.14 -22.74
CA ASN A 266 -23.93 -20.24 -24.11
C ASN A 266 -22.59 -21.00 -24.20
N GLN A 267 -21.93 -21.27 -23.06
CA GLN A 267 -20.68 -22.03 -22.97
C GLN A 267 -20.90 -23.55 -22.75
N ILE A 268 -22.16 -24.00 -22.65
CA ILE A 268 -22.55 -25.38 -22.32
C ILE A 268 -23.09 -26.14 -23.56
N GLN A 269 -23.16 -25.46 -24.72
CA GLN A 269 -23.55 -26.05 -26.02
C GLN A 269 -22.33 -26.31 -26.92
#